data_AF-A0A1F8QCB7-F1
#
_entry.id   AF-A0A1F8QCB7-F1
#
_cell.length_a   1.000
_cell.length_b   1.000
_cell.length_c   1.000
_cell.angle_alpha   90.00
_cell.angle_beta   90.00
_cell.angle_gamma   90.00
#
_symmetry.space_group_name_H-M   'P 1'
#
loop_
_entity.id
_entity.type
_entity.pdbx_description
1 polymer ?
#
loop_
_entity_poly.entity_id
_entity_poly.type
_entity_poly.pdbx_seq_one_letter_code
_entity_poly.pdbx_strand_id
1 'polypeptide(L)'
;MSLFEDDPQTLAVVLIGEIGGTDEEKAAAFIQAEMTKPVVAFVAGQTAPPGKRMGHAGAIIEGGTGTAAEKIAAFKRAGVPVARFPAEVAELIAQKLDTLKRLKRALKKTKPVVKSAKRK
;
A
#
# COMPACT_ATOMS: atom_id res chain seq x y z
N MET A 1 5.69 -3.09 -9.07
CA MET A 1 4.67 -3.62 -8.13
C MET A 1 4.28 -5.05 -8.50
N SER A 2 4.04 -5.38 -9.78
CA SER A 2 3.75 -6.73 -10.28
C SER A 2 4.67 -7.82 -9.73
N LEU A 3 5.99 -7.63 -9.75
CA LEU A 3 6.94 -8.61 -9.18
C LEU A 3 6.63 -8.99 -7.73
N PHE A 4 6.18 -8.04 -6.90
CA PHE A 4 5.77 -8.33 -5.53
C PHE A 4 4.40 -8.99 -5.46
N GLU A 5 3.49 -8.76 -6.40
CA GLU A 5 2.19 -9.43 -6.49
C GLU A 5 2.33 -10.88 -6.98
N ASP A 6 3.27 -11.13 -7.89
CA ASP A 6 3.48 -12.45 -8.49
C ASP A 6 4.27 -13.40 -7.58
N ASP A 7 5.10 -12.88 -6.67
CA ASP A 7 5.91 -13.72 -5.77
C ASP A 7 5.07 -14.37 -4.63
N PRO A 8 4.85 -15.69 -4.62
CA PRO A 8 4.03 -16.35 -3.60
C PRO A 8 4.61 -16.22 -2.17
N GLN A 9 5.89 -15.88 -2.01
CA GLN A 9 6.51 -15.70 -0.70
C GLN A 9 6.29 -14.30 -0.13
N THR A 10 5.94 -13.31 -0.95
CA THR A 10 5.61 -11.97 -0.48
C THR A 10 4.29 -11.99 0.30
N LEU A 11 4.38 -11.80 1.61
CA LEU A 11 3.22 -11.75 2.51
C LEU A 11 2.60 -10.34 2.61
N ALA A 12 3.41 -9.31 2.38
CA ALA A 12 3.02 -7.92 2.43
C ALA A 12 4.08 -7.03 1.77
N VAL A 13 3.69 -5.80 1.44
CA VAL A 13 4.59 -4.78 0.89
C VAL A 13 4.54 -3.52 1.74
N VAL A 14 5.74 -3.00 2.05
CA VAL A 14 5.92 -1.65 2.58
C VAL A 14 6.48 -0.79 1.45
N LEU A 15 5.73 0.23 1.06
CA LEU A 15 6.14 1.18 0.04
C LEU A 15 6.67 2.45 0.71
N ILE A 16 7.94 2.77 0.48
CA ILE A 16 8.55 4.02 0.94
C ILE A 16 8.76 4.91 -0.27
N GLY A 17 7.97 5.97 -0.37
CA GLY A 17 8.05 6.98 -1.41
C GLY A 17 8.65 8.29 -0.92
N GLU A 18 8.80 9.24 -1.82
CA GLU A 18 9.31 10.59 -1.57
C GLU A 18 8.42 11.62 -2.28
N ILE A 19 8.54 12.90 -1.91
CA ILE A 19 8.01 13.99 -2.74
C ILE A 19 8.70 14.05 -4.11
N GLY A 20 8.01 14.65 -5.08
CA GLY A 20 8.48 14.78 -6.46
C GLY A 20 8.04 13.61 -7.36
N GLY A 21 7.95 13.87 -8.67
CA GLY A 21 7.51 12.88 -9.65
C GLY A 21 6.07 12.38 -9.43
N THR A 22 5.71 11.27 -10.09
CA THR A 22 4.34 10.70 -10.12
C THR A 22 4.29 9.20 -9.86
N ASP A 23 5.38 8.62 -9.39
CA ASP A 23 5.52 7.16 -9.31
C ASP A 23 4.66 6.56 -8.19
N GLU A 24 4.47 7.27 -7.08
CA GLU A 24 3.57 6.90 -6.01
C GLU A 24 2.11 6.86 -6.47
N GLU A 25 1.69 7.79 -7.32
CA GLU A 25 0.35 7.83 -7.90
C GLU A 25 0.14 6.64 -8.85
N LYS A 26 1.14 6.32 -9.68
CA LYS A 26 1.11 5.10 -10.52
C LYS A 26 1.07 3.83 -9.67
N ALA A 27 1.85 3.79 -8.60
CA ALA A 27 1.83 2.67 -7.66
C ALA A 27 0.47 2.53 -6.98
N ALA A 28 -0.15 3.64 -6.55
CA ALA A 28 -1.49 3.64 -5.98
C ALA A 28 -2.54 3.12 -6.98
N ALA A 29 -2.47 3.53 -8.25
CA ALA A 29 -3.34 3.02 -9.30
C ALA A 29 -3.17 1.51 -9.51
N PHE A 30 -1.92 1.02 -9.56
CA PHE A 30 -1.63 -0.41 -9.63
C PHE A 30 -2.18 -1.18 -8.41
N ILE A 31 -1.96 -0.64 -7.20
CA ILE A 31 -2.44 -1.27 -5.97
C ILE A 31 -3.95 -1.41 -5.98
N GLN A 32 -4.66 -0.38 -6.42
CA GLN A 32 -6.12 -0.40 -6.49
C GLN A 32 -6.65 -1.39 -7.53
N ALA A 33 -5.97 -1.53 -8.68
CA ALA A 33 -6.44 -2.33 -9.79
C ALA A 33 -6.07 -3.82 -9.67
N GLU A 34 -4.86 -4.13 -9.21
CA GLU A 34 -4.28 -5.47 -9.39
C GLU A 34 -3.75 -6.10 -8.09
N MET A 35 -3.43 -5.31 -7.06
CA MET A 35 -2.70 -5.84 -5.92
C MET A 35 -3.63 -6.47 -4.89
N THR A 36 -3.44 -7.77 -4.63
CA THR A 36 -4.18 -8.48 -3.58
C THR A 36 -3.42 -8.52 -2.26
N LYS A 37 -2.10 -8.31 -2.31
CA LYS A 37 -1.24 -8.30 -1.13
C LYS A 37 -1.44 -7.04 -0.30
N PRO A 38 -1.40 -7.14 1.04
CA PRO A 38 -1.51 -5.98 1.90
C PRO A 38 -0.35 -5.01 1.65
N VAL A 39 -0.70 -3.76 1.40
CA VAL A 39 0.27 -2.66 1.26
C VAL A 39 0.07 -1.62 2.35
N VAL A 40 1.19 -1.09 2.85
CA VAL A 40 1.29 0.10 3.69
C VAL A 40 2.30 1.05 3.04
N ALA A 41 2.08 2.36 3.15
CA ALA A 41 2.99 3.34 2.58
C ALA A 41 3.57 4.30 3.63
N PHE A 42 4.71 4.89 3.32
CA PHE A 42 5.26 6.08 3.98
C PHE A 42 5.78 7.01 2.88
N VAL A 43 5.49 8.30 2.98
CA VAL A 43 5.99 9.32 2.04
C VAL A 43 6.95 10.22 2.79
N ALA A 44 8.22 10.25 2.39
CA ALA A 44 9.23 11.14 2.94
C ALA A 44 9.04 12.58 2.42
N GLY A 45 9.57 13.58 3.15
CA GLY A 45 9.52 14.98 2.72
C GLY A 45 8.19 15.70 2.98
N GLN A 46 7.32 15.18 3.84
CA GLN A 46 6.01 15.79 4.16
C GLN A 46 6.12 17.23 4.71
N THR A 47 7.24 17.56 5.34
CA THR A 47 7.53 18.89 5.91
C THR A 47 8.46 19.71 5.03
N ALA A 48 8.69 19.29 3.78
CA ALA A 48 9.57 20.01 2.87
C ALA A 48 8.97 21.39 2.53
N PRO A 49 9.74 22.48 2.65
CA PRO A 49 9.26 23.79 2.26
C PRO A 49 9.03 23.86 0.74
N PRO A 50 8.00 24.61 0.27
CA PRO A 50 7.78 24.83 -1.15
C PRO A 50 9.02 25.37 -1.86
N GLY A 51 9.24 24.94 -3.10
CA GLY A 51 10.34 25.44 -3.94
C GLY A 51 11.74 24.99 -3.51
N LYS A 52 11.88 24.07 -2.55
CA LYS A 52 13.17 23.49 -2.17
C LYS A 52 13.34 22.08 -2.73
N ARG A 53 14.45 21.88 -3.42
CA ARG A 53 14.95 20.58 -3.82
C ARG A 53 15.49 19.85 -2.60
N MET A 54 14.92 18.70 -2.26
CA MET A 54 15.54 17.78 -1.30
C MET A 54 16.65 16.99 -2.01
N GLY A 55 17.59 16.42 -1.25
CA GLY A 55 18.90 15.99 -1.77
C GLY A 55 18.89 15.01 -2.96
N HIS A 56 17.79 14.28 -3.19
CA HIS A 56 17.66 13.38 -4.35
C HIS A 56 17.29 14.13 -5.64
N ALA A 57 17.85 13.67 -6.76
CA ALA A 57 17.69 14.35 -8.05
C ALA A 57 16.23 14.52 -8.49
N GLY A 58 15.33 13.61 -8.07
CA GLY A 58 13.90 13.59 -8.39
C GLY A 58 12.97 14.29 -7.40
N ALA A 59 13.49 14.81 -6.27
CA ALA A 59 12.69 15.50 -5.26
C ALA A 59 12.43 16.97 -5.63
N ILE A 60 11.82 17.18 -6.80
CA ILE A 60 11.41 18.48 -7.31
C ILE A 60 9.88 18.51 -7.32
N ILE A 61 9.31 19.47 -6.59
CA ILE A 61 7.87 19.78 -6.64
C ILE A 61 7.70 20.87 -7.70
N GLU A 62 7.28 20.48 -8.91
CA GLU A 62 7.07 21.38 -10.04
C GLU A 62 5.58 21.67 -10.24
N GLY A 63 5.21 22.95 -10.38
CA GLY A 63 3.84 23.35 -10.71
C GLY A 63 2.76 22.93 -9.71
N GLY A 64 3.13 22.57 -8.47
CA GLY A 64 2.20 22.05 -7.46
C GLY A 64 1.94 20.54 -7.55
N THR A 65 2.66 19.82 -8.43
CA THR A 65 2.53 18.38 -8.65
C THR A 65 3.62 17.62 -7.91
N GLY A 66 3.32 16.41 -7.43
CA GLY A 66 4.28 15.57 -6.70
C GLY A 66 4.42 15.98 -5.24
N THR A 67 3.45 16.71 -4.70
CA THR A 67 3.43 17.05 -3.27
C THR A 67 3.19 15.79 -2.43
N ALA A 68 3.66 15.79 -1.19
CA ALA A 68 3.36 14.70 -0.26
C ALA A 68 1.86 14.52 -0.07
N ALA A 69 1.10 15.62 -0.05
CA ALA A 69 -0.36 15.60 0.11
C ALA A 69 -1.07 14.85 -1.02
N GLU A 70 -0.67 15.08 -2.27
CA GLU A 70 -1.24 14.38 -3.44
C GLU A 70 -0.93 12.88 -3.40
N LYS A 71 0.32 12.52 -3.09
CA LYS A 71 0.77 11.13 -2.98
C LYS A 71 0.04 10.40 -1.86
N ILE A 72 -0.09 11.02 -0.69
CA ILE A 72 -0.86 10.49 0.45
C ILE A 72 -2.33 10.32 0.05
N ALA A 73 -2.92 11.28 -0.65
CA ALA A 73 -4.30 11.18 -1.11
C ALA A 73 -4.50 10.04 -2.12
N ALA A 74 -3.55 9.83 -3.04
CA ALA A 74 -3.58 8.70 -3.97
C ALA A 74 -3.56 7.36 -3.24
N PHE A 75 -2.65 7.17 -2.29
CA PHE A 75 -2.60 5.95 -1.48
C PHE A 75 -3.87 5.73 -0.65
N LYS A 76 -4.42 6.79 -0.04
CA LYS A 76 -5.68 6.69 0.70
C LYS A 76 -6.85 6.24 -0.20
N ARG A 77 -6.95 6.77 -1.42
CA ARG A 77 -7.97 6.35 -2.40
C ARG A 77 -7.81 4.87 -2.80
N ALA A 78 -6.58 4.38 -2.86
CA ALA A 78 -6.27 2.97 -3.11
C ALA A 78 -6.45 2.06 -1.86
N GLY A 79 -6.92 2.58 -0.72
CA GLY A 79 -7.09 1.80 0.51
C GLY A 79 -5.77 1.43 1.21
N VAL A 80 -4.70 2.16 0.91
CA VAL A 80 -3.37 1.98 1.50
C VAL A 80 -3.22 2.93 2.71
N PRO A 81 -3.05 2.39 3.93
CA PRO A 81 -2.72 3.21 5.09
C PRO A 81 -1.35 3.85 4.86
N VAL A 82 -1.25 5.15 5.16
CA VAL A 82 0.00 5.90 5.04
C VAL A 82 0.46 6.29 6.44
N ALA A 83 1.66 5.84 6.80
CA ALA A 83 2.32 6.22 8.03
C ALA A 83 2.64 7.72 8.02
N ARG A 84 2.43 8.38 9.15
CA ARG A 84 2.83 9.77 9.40
C ARG A 84 4.32 9.82 9.76
N PHE A 85 4.78 8.82 10.51
CA PHE A 85 6.17 8.67 10.92
C PHE A 85 6.71 7.28 10.56
N PRO A 86 8.01 7.12 10.25
CA PRO A 86 8.61 5.82 9.95
C PRO A 86 8.34 4.76 11.03
N ALA A 87 8.29 5.17 12.30
CA ALA A 87 8.03 4.29 13.44
C ALA A 87 6.65 3.61 13.38
N GLU A 88 5.66 4.21 12.72
CA GLU A 88 4.30 3.67 12.63
C GLU A 88 4.17 2.54 11.58
N VAL A 89 5.15 2.40 10.67
CA VAL A 89 5.10 1.42 9.57
C VAL A 89 4.95 -0.01 10.10
N ALA A 90 5.74 -0.37 11.13
CA ALA A 90 5.73 -1.69 11.73
C ALA A 90 4.37 -2.04 12.36
N GLU A 91 3.76 -1.07 13.04
CA GLU A 91 2.44 -1.25 13.65
C GLU A 91 1.37 -1.42 12.57
N LEU A 92 1.34 -0.55 11.57
CA LEU A 92 0.34 -0.58 10.51
C LEU A 92 0.39 -1.89 9.70
N ILE A 93 1.59 -2.42 9.42
CA ILE A 93 1.70 -3.68 8.70
C ILE A 93 1.22 -4.87 9.54
N ALA A 94 1.55 -4.88 10.83
CA ALA A 94 1.08 -5.91 11.76
C ALA A 94 -0.46 -5.91 11.85
N GLN A 95 -1.08 -4.73 11.97
CA GLN A 95 -2.54 -4.58 11.99
C GLN A 95 -3.20 -5.09 10.69
N LYS A 96 -2.63 -4.76 9.52
CA LYS A 96 -3.16 -5.18 8.21
C LYS A 96 -3.09 -6.70 8.05
N LEU A 97 -1.96 -7.31 8.45
CA LEU A 97 -1.78 -8.76 8.42
C LEU A 97 -2.73 -9.49 9.38
N ASP A 98 -2.90 -8.99 10.60
CA ASP A 98 -3.84 -9.58 11.56
C ASP A 98 -5.29 -9.51 11.05
N THR A 99 -5.69 -8.35 10.51
CA THR A 99 -7.02 -8.16 9.90
C THR A 99 -7.27 -9.18 8.78
N LEU A 100 -6.30 -9.37 7.87
CA LEU A 100 -6.42 -10.37 6.81
C LEU A 100 -6.49 -11.80 7.35
N LYS A 101 -5.71 -12.14 8.38
CA LYS A 101 -5.78 -13.46 9.03
C LYS A 101 -7.17 -13.71 9.63
N ARG A 102 -7.75 -12.71 10.29
CA ARG A 102 -9.11 -12.78 10.86
C ARG A 102 -10.17 -12.95 9.78
N LEU A 103 -10.12 -12.16 8.71
CA LEU A 103 -11.04 -12.25 7.57
C LEU A 103 -10.97 -13.64 6.90
N LYS A 104 -9.77 -14.14 6.63
CA LYS A 104 -9.58 -15.49 6.06
C LYS A 104 -10.16 -16.58 6.96
N ARG A 105 -9.98 -16.47 8.29
CA ARG A 105 -10.58 -17.39 9.26
C ARG A 105 -12.11 -17.32 9.26
N ALA A 106 -12.69 -16.13 9.20
CA ALA A 106 -14.14 -15.94 9.15
C ALA A 106 -14.75 -16.54 7.87
N LEU A 107 -14.16 -16.26 6.70
CA LEU A 107 -14.60 -16.82 5.41
C LEU A 107 -14.50 -18.34 5.34
N LYS A 108 -13.51 -18.95 6.03
CA LYS A 108 -13.40 -20.42 6.11
C LYS A 108 -14.52 -21.04 6.95
N LYS A 109 -15.00 -20.34 7.99
CA LYS A 109 -16.10 -20.82 8.86
C LYS A 109 -17.47 -20.72 8.19
N THR A 110 -17.66 -19.80 7.25
CA THR A 110 -18.96 -19.55 6.59
C THR A 110 -19.18 -20.37 5.31
N LYS A 111 -18.15 -21.05 4.77
CA LYS A 111 -18.35 -21.96 3.62
C LYS A 111 -19.17 -23.19 4.06
N PRO A 112 -20.34 -23.45 3.46
CA PRO A 112 -21.11 -24.65 3.78
C PRO A 112 -20.29 -25.89 3.40
N VAL A 113 -20.29 -26.89 4.28
CA VAL A 113 -19.73 -28.22 3.98
C VAL A 113 -20.57 -28.82 2.85
N VAL A 114 -20.11 -28.70 1.61
CA VAL A 114 -20.70 -29.43 0.48
C VAL A 114 -20.42 -30.92 0.75
N LYS A 115 -21.39 -31.62 1.35
CA LYS A 115 -21.36 -33.07 1.45
C LYS A 115 -21.46 -33.63 0.03
N SER A 116 -20.36 -34.16 -0.48
CA SER A 116 -20.32 -34.97 -1.70
C SER A 116 -21.26 -36.18 -1.50
N ALA A 117 -22.40 -36.17 -2.18
CA ALA A 117 -23.22 -37.35 -2.32
C ALA A 117 -22.54 -38.28 -3.34
N LYS A 118 -21.80 -39.28 -2.83
CA LYS A 118 -21.42 -40.46 -3.62
C LYS A 118 -22.70 -41.17 -4.05
N ARG A 119 -23.06 -41.07 -5.33
CA ARG A 119 -24.03 -42.00 -5.95
C ARG A 119 -23.31 -43.33 -6.20
N LYS A 120 -23.82 -44.37 -5.55
CA LYS A 120 -23.63 -45.77 -5.97
C LYS A 120 -24.37 -46.00 -7.27
#